data_AF-A0A923Q1G8-F1
#
_entry.id   AF-A0A923Q1G8-F1
#
_cell.length_a   1.000
_cell.length_b   1.000
_cell.length_c   1.000
_cell.angle_alpha   90.00
_cell.angle_beta   90.00
_cell.angle_gamma   90.00
#
_symmetry.space_group_name_H-M   'P 1'
#
loop_
_entity.id
_entity.type
_entity.pdbx_description
1 polymer ?
#
loop_
_entity_poly.entity_id
_entity_poly.type
_entity_poly.pdbx_seq_one_letter_code
_entity_poly.pdbx_strand_id
1 'polypeptide(L)' 'MRQLFLVLFLGYATLAAAAPLRIGVEFADRPISFVDPAGKPAGFTAELIAEMRRAGLGDVEIVTGP' A
#
# COMPACT_ATOMS: atom_id res chain seq x y z
N MET A 1 23.67 30.82 7.26
CA MET A 1 22.38 30.39 7.86
C MET A 1 21.31 30.04 6.82
N ARG A 2 21.04 30.88 5.79
CA ARG A 2 20.01 30.60 4.76
C ARG A 2 20.12 29.22 4.09
N GLN A 3 21.33 28.78 3.76
CA GLN A 3 21.54 27.48 3.08
C GLN A 3 21.33 26.28 4.00
N LEU A 4 21.59 26.41 5.30
CA LEU A 4 21.35 25.34 6.27
C LEU A 4 19.84 25.08 6.45
N PHE A 5 19.05 26.15 6.50
CA PHE A 5 17.58 26.05 6.53
C PHE A 5 17.02 25.36 5.29
N LEU A 6 17.60 25.64 4.12
CA LEU A 6 17.17 25.05 2.85
C LEU A 6 17.46 23.55 2.80
N VAL A 7 18.63 23.12 3.29
CA VAL A 7 19.01 21.71 3.39
C VAL A 7 18.13 20.96 4.41
N LEU A 8 17.87 21.56 5.57
CA LEU A 8 16.99 20.97 6.59
C LEU A 8 15.54 20.85 6.10
N PHE A 9 15.03 21.85 5.39
CA PHE A 9 13.68 21.82 4.82
C PHE A 9 13.54 20.74 3.74
N LEU A 10 14.56 20.59 2.88
CA LEU A 10 14.56 19.56 1.84
C LEU A 10 14.65 18.15 2.43
N GLY A 11 15.48 17.97 3.47
CA GLY A 11 15.57 16.70 4.20
C GLY A 11 14.26 16.32 4.91
N TYR A 12 13.55 17.29 5.48
CA TYR A 12 12.24 17.06 6.11
C TYR A 12 11.17 16.68 5.07
N ALA A 13 11.16 17.35 3.91
CA ALA A 13 10.24 17.04 2.81
C ALA A 13 10.45 15.61 2.27
N THR A 14 11.69 15.11 2.25
CA THR A 14 11.99 13.73 1.83
C THR A 14 11.62 12.68 2.87
N LEU A 15 11.58 13.01 4.16
CA LEU A 15 11.18 12.06 5.21
C LEU A 15 9.67 11.74 5.19
N ALA A 16 8.86 12.63 4.61
CA ALA A 16 7.41 12.49 4.57
C ALA A 16 6.90 11.52 3.48
N ALA A 17 7.77 11.01 2.61
CA ALA A 17 7.41 10.12 1.52
C ALA A 17 7.78 8.66 1.83
N ALA A 18 7.14 8.06 2.82
CA ALA A 18 7.20 6.61 2.98
C ALA A 18 6.38 5.97 1.85
N ALA A 19 7.00 5.09 1.05
CA ALA A 19 6.30 4.35 0.02
C ALA A 19 5.27 3.39 0.65
N PRO A 20 4.11 3.15 0.02
CA PRO A 20 3.12 2.21 0.53
C PRO A 20 3.70 0.81 0.63
N LEU A 21 3.29 0.06 1.65
CA LEU A 21 3.60 -1.36 1.77
C LEU A 21 2.86 -2.11 0.66
N ARG A 22 3.61 -2.79 -0.22
CA ARG A 22 3.05 -3.56 -1.33
C ARG A 22 2.87 -5.01 -0.91
N ILE A 23 1.63 -5.49 -0.91
CA ILE A 23 1.28 -6.87 -0.52
C ILE A 23 0.88 -7.65 -1.76
N GLY A 24 1.66 -8.68 -2.09
CA GLY A 24 1.35 -9.63 -3.15
C GLY A 24 0.23 -10.58 -2.73
N VAL A 25 -0.77 -10.76 -3.60
CA VAL A 25 -1.89 -11.69 -3.38
C VAL A 25 -2.12 -12.50 -4.66
N GLU A 26 -2.33 -13.81 -4.54
CA GLU A 26 -2.70 -14.70 -5.65
C GLU A 26 -3.98 -14.20 -6.36
N PHE A 27 -4.05 -14.35 -7.69
CA PHE A 27 -5.15 -13.78 -8.49
C PHE A 27 -6.20 -14.81 -8.97
N ALA A 28 -6.02 -16.09 -8.67
CA ALA A 28 -6.82 -17.18 -9.22
C ALA A 28 -7.24 -18.25 -8.20
N ASP A 29 -7.31 -17.91 -6.91
CA ASP A 29 -7.70 -18.83 -5.83
C ASP A 29 -9.03 -18.44 -5.21
N ARG A 30 -10.14 -18.78 -5.87
CA ARG A 30 -11.49 -18.46 -5.34
C ARG A 30 -11.85 -19.39 -4.17
N PRO A 31 -12.42 -18.87 -3.06
CA PRO A 31 -12.85 -17.49 -2.81
C PRO A 31 -11.82 -16.62 -2.06
N ILE A 32 -10.62 -17.16 -1.83
CA ILE A 32 -9.58 -16.56 -0.97
C ILE A 32 -9.03 -15.28 -1.59
N SER A 33 -8.63 -15.35 -2.86
CA SER A 33 -8.14 -14.20 -3.60
C SER A 33 -8.29 -14.36 -5.11
N PHE A 34 -8.85 -13.34 -5.74
CA PHE A 34 -9.07 -13.32 -7.18
C PHE A 34 -9.13 -11.90 -7.72
N VAL A 35 -9.04 -11.76 -9.03
CA VAL A 35 -9.32 -10.49 -9.71
C VAL A 35 -10.79 -10.45 -10.14
N ASP A 36 -11.49 -9.37 -9.80
CA ASP A 36 -12.88 -9.13 -10.18
C ASP A 36 -13.00 -8.71 -11.67
N PRO A 37 -14.22 -8.61 -12.24
CA PRO A 37 -14.39 -8.16 -13.63
C PRO A 37 -13.89 -6.73 -13.92
N ALA A 38 -13.68 -5.91 -12.89
CA ALA A 38 -13.12 -4.56 -13.01
C ALA A 38 -11.59 -4.53 -12.90
N GLY A 39 -10.94 -5.70 -12.80
CA GLY A 39 -9.48 -5.80 -12.70
C GLY A 39 -8.94 -5.54 -11.28
N LYS A 40 -9.78 -5.56 -10.24
CA LYS A 40 -9.37 -5.30 -8.85
C LYS A 40 -9.18 -6.59 -8.05
N PRO A 41 -8.18 -6.64 -7.15
CA PRO A 41 -8.09 -7.71 -6.15
C PRO A 41 -9.36 -7.77 -5.28
N ALA A 42 -9.91 -8.97 -5.14
CA ALA A 42 -11.12 -9.29 -4.41
C ALA A 42 -10.99 -10.65 -3.72
N GLY A 43 -11.96 -10.99 -2.87
CA GLY A 43 -11.95 -12.20 -2.04
C GLY A 43 -11.51 -11.92 -0.60
N PHE A 44 -11.49 -12.98 0.21
CA PHE A 44 -11.22 -12.91 1.65
C PHE A 44 -9.94 -12.12 1.97
N THR A 45 -8.84 -12.40 1.29
CA THR A 45 -7.54 -11.78 1.58
C THR A 45 -7.56 -10.28 1.29
N ALA A 46 -8.19 -9.87 0.19
CA ALA A 46 -8.30 -8.46 -0.18
C ALA A 46 -9.16 -7.67 0.82
N GLU A 47 -10.26 -8.28 1.28
CA GLU A 47 -11.14 -7.70 2.31
C GLU A 47 -10.44 -7.60 3.67
N LEU A 48 -9.71 -8.66 4.08
CA LEU A 48 -8.95 -8.65 5.32
C LEU A 48 -7.90 -7.54 5.34
N ILE A 49 -7.13 -7.37 4.27
CA ILE A 49 -6.12 -6.31 4.15
C ILE A 49 -6.79 -4.92 4.22
N ALA A 50 -7.96 -4.76 3.61
CA ALA A 50 -8.72 -3.52 3.69
C ALA A 50 -9.16 -3.21 5.13
N GLU A 51 -9.61 -4.21 5.89
CA GLU A 51 -9.95 -4.04 7.32
C GLU A 51 -8.72 -3.75 8.18
N MET A 52 -7.59 -4.41 7.91
CA MET A 52 -6.33 -4.12 8.60
C MET A 52 -5.87 -2.67 8.35
N ARG A 53 -6.04 -2.17 7.12
CA ARG A 53 -5.79 -0.76 6.79
C ARG A 53 -6.68 0.17 7.62
N ARG A 54 -7.98 -0.14 7.73
CA ARG A 54 -8.93 0.60 8.59
C ARG A 54 -8.53 0.54 10.07
N ALA A 55 -7.93 -0.57 10.51
CA ALA A 55 -7.44 -0.78 11.87
C ALA A 55 -6.07 -0.14 12.15
N GLY A 56 -5.42 0.50 11.16
CA GLY A 56 -4.17 1.24 11.36
C GLY A 56 -2.91 0.56 10.82
N LEU A 57 -3.03 -0.43 9.91
CA LEU A 57 -1.88 -1.04 9.22
C LEU A 57 -1.02 -0.02 8.43
N GLY A 58 -1.58 1.15 8.11
CA GLY A 58 -0.91 2.21 7.37
C GLY A 58 -1.27 2.21 5.89
N ASP A 59 -0.44 2.84 5.06
CA ASP A 59 -0.66 2.90 3.62
C ASP A 59 -0.22 1.60 2.94
N VAL A 60 -1.16 0.93 2.29
CA VAL A 60 -0.99 -0.41 1.72
C VAL A 60 -1.56 -0.47 0.31
N GLU A 61 -0.78 -1.05 -0.59
CA GLU A 61 -1.17 -1.36 -1.96
C GLU A 61 -1.26 -2.89 -2.13
N ILE A 62 -2.42 -3.40 -2.52
CA ILE A 62 -2.57 -4.81 -2.90
C ILE A 62 -2.15 -4.94 -4.36
N VAL A 63 -1.18 -5.80 -4.63
CA VAL A 63 -0.69 -6.10 -5.98
C VAL A 63 -0.95 -7.57 -6.30
N THR A 64 -1.33 -7.86 -7.53
CA THR A 64 -1.46 -9.24 -7.99
C THR A 64 -0.08 -9.88 -8.08
N GLY A 65 0.15 -10.93 -7.30
CA GLY A 65 1.34 -11.78 -7.40
C GLY A 65 1.30 -12.67 -8.66
N PRO A 66 2.44 -13.25 -9.08
CA PRO A 66 2.47 -14.26 -10.13
C PRO A 66 1.71 -15.54 -9.75
#